data_AF-A0A8K1FW78-F1
#
_entry.id   AF-A0A8K1FW78-F1
#
_cell.length_a   1.000
_cell.length_b   1.000
_cell.length_c   1.000
_cell.angle_alpha   90.00
_cell.angle_beta   90.00
_cell.angle_gamma   90.00
#
_symmetry.space_group_name_H-M   'P 1'
#
loop_
_entity.id
_entity.type
_entity.pdbx_description
1 polymer ?
#
loop_
_entity_poly.entity_id
_entity_poly.type
_entity_poly.pdbx_seq_one_letter_code
_entity_poly.pdbx_strand_id
1 'polypeptide(L)'
;MKGRAIALSNDGYYVVSIISDQLLAYRKTSILKFYYVLLVSSIIIMITYVLLNNPYVLLLILIVLCVYAVKLYIEINKYNYDKYEKIIGIEVNNKIIKIITESRTFIIHRKIFGLEI
;
A
#
# COMPACT_ATOMS: atom_id res chain seq x y z
N MET A 1 9.77 17.95 1.36
CA MET A 1 9.31 17.21 0.15
C MET A 1 7.88 16.75 0.38
N LYS A 2 6.97 16.83 -0.60
CA LYS A 2 5.61 16.28 -0.45
C LYS A 2 5.70 14.75 -0.43
N GLY A 3 5.70 14.16 0.76
CA GLY A 3 5.81 12.72 0.94
C GLY A 3 4.55 12.00 0.48
N ARG A 4 4.72 10.95 -0.33
CA ARG A 4 3.66 10.01 -0.67
C ARG A 4 3.74 8.82 0.26
N ALA A 5 2.59 8.36 0.75
CA ALA A 5 2.53 7.17 1.58
C ALA A 5 1.37 6.28 1.18
N ILE A 6 1.48 5.00 1.56
CA ILE A 6 0.32 4.11 1.60
C ILE A 6 -0.33 4.29 2.98
N ALA A 7 -1.62 4.63 2.97
CA ALA A 7 -2.46 4.70 4.16
C ALA A 7 -3.53 3.61 4.13
N LEU A 8 -3.87 3.12 5.32
CA LEU A 8 -5.04 2.27 5.54
C LEU A 8 -6.23 3.15 5.92
N SER A 9 -7.38 2.91 5.28
CA SER A 9 -8.69 3.44 5.68
C SER A 9 -9.63 2.27 5.92
N ASN A 10 -10.73 2.50 6.63
CA ASN A 10 -11.75 1.48 6.93
C ASN A 10 -12.27 0.73 5.69
N ASP A 11 -12.26 1.37 4.53
CA ASP A 11 -12.79 0.82 3.27
C ASP A 11 -11.70 0.36 2.28
N GLY A 12 -10.43 0.31 2.72
CA GLY A 12 -9.31 -0.29 1.98
C GLY A 12 -8.01 0.51 2.02
N TYR A 13 -7.08 0.14 1.12
CA TYR A 13 -5.76 0.76 1.01
C TYR A 13 -5.75 1.93 0.03
N TYR A 14 -5.06 3.02 0.40
CA TYR A 14 -4.98 4.26 -0.38
C TYR A 14 -3.53 4.71 -0.53
N VAL A 15 -3.16 5.24 -1.70
CA VAL A 15 -1.98 6.10 -1.82
C VAL A 15 -2.45 7.50 -1.47
N VAL A 16 -1.83 8.09 -0.45
CA VAL A 16 -2.12 9.43 0.04
C VAL A 16 -0.90 10.32 -0.14
N SER A 17 -1.16 11.61 -0.33
CA SER A 17 -0.15 12.65 -0.45
C SER A 17 -0.65 13.92 0.19
N ILE A 18 0.16 14.48 1.07
CA ILE A 18 -0.12 15.77 1.71
C ILE A 18 0.32 16.85 0.72
N ILE A 19 -0.65 17.58 0.17
CA ILE A 19 -0.39 18.63 -0.83
C ILE A 19 -0.05 19.95 -0.16
N SER A 20 -0.74 20.25 0.94
CA SER A 20 -0.52 21.38 1.83
C SER A 20 -0.98 20.99 3.23
N ASP A 21 -0.73 21.84 4.23
CA ASP A 21 -1.08 21.58 5.63
C ASP A 21 -2.58 21.33 5.86
N GLN A 22 -3.42 21.68 4.89
CA GLN A 22 -4.88 21.55 4.97
C GLN A 22 -5.46 20.62 3.89
N LEU A 23 -4.67 20.13 2.94
CA LEU A 23 -5.18 19.40 1.78
C LEU A 23 -4.47 18.06 1.60
N LEU A 24 -5.26 16.99 1.66
CA LEU A 24 -4.85 15.63 1.37
C LEU A 24 -5.38 15.21 0.00
N ALA A 25 -4.51 14.69 -0.87
CA ALA A 25 -4.94 13.98 -2.06
C ALA A 25 -4.77 12.48 -1.87
N TYR A 26 -5.73 11.71 -2.36
CA TYR A 26 -5.67 10.26 -2.23
C TYR A 26 -6.27 9.53 -3.43
N ARG A 27 -5.86 8.27 -3.55
CA ARG A 27 -6.33 7.35 -4.59
C ARG A 27 -6.46 5.95 -4.04
N LYS A 28 -7.58 5.28 -4.34
CA LYS A 28 -7.79 3.89 -3.93
C LYS A 28 -6.82 2.99 -4.70
N THR A 29 -6.10 2.16 -3.97
CA THR A 29 -5.16 1.19 -4.56
C THR A 29 -5.87 -0.11 -4.91
N SER A 30 -5.30 -0.83 -5.87
CA SER A 30 -5.72 -2.21 -6.15
C SER A 30 -4.90 -3.24 -5.37
N ILE A 31 -4.16 -2.78 -4.35
CA ILE A 31 -3.29 -3.60 -3.49
C ILE A 31 -4.03 -4.78 -2.89
N LEU A 32 -5.27 -4.60 -2.44
CA LEU A 32 -6.04 -5.70 -1.85
C LEU A 32 -6.24 -6.84 -2.87
N LYS A 33 -6.57 -6.50 -4.14
CA LYS A 33 -6.68 -7.50 -5.21
C LYS A 33 -5.35 -8.19 -5.45
N PHE A 34 -4.25 -7.45 -5.40
CA PHE A 34 -2.91 -8.00 -5.58
C PHE A 34 -2.47 -8.89 -4.42
N TYR A 35 -2.88 -8.57 -3.19
CA TYR A 35 -2.67 -9.42 -2.03
C TYR A 35 -3.35 -10.78 -2.22
N TYR A 36 -4.60 -10.78 -2.72
CA TYR A 36 -5.29 -12.04 -3.04
C TYR A 36 -4.60 -12.82 -4.15
N VAL A 37 -4.14 -12.16 -5.22
CA VAL A 37 -3.37 -12.83 -6.29
C VAL A 37 -2.08 -13.44 -5.73
N LEU A 38 -1.38 -12.72 -4.85
CA LEU A 38 -0.16 -13.20 -4.21
C LEU A 38 -0.44 -14.40 -3.29
N LEU A 39 -1.53 -14.37 -2.53
CA LEU A 39 -1.96 -15.48 -1.70
C LEU A 39 -2.28 -16.73 -2.54
N VAL A 40 -3.13 -16.58 -3.57
CA VAL A 40 -3.54 -17.69 -4.43
C VAL A 40 -2.36 -18.28 -5.19
N SER A 41 -1.50 -17.44 -5.77
CA SER A 41 -0.29 -17.91 -6.46
C SER A 41 0.67 -18.64 -5.51
N SER A 42 0.84 -18.15 -4.28
CA SER A 42 1.66 -18.83 -3.27
C SER A 42 1.09 -20.22 -2.93
N ILE A 43 -0.23 -20.34 -2.79
CA ILE A 43 -0.89 -21.64 -2.55
C ILE A 43 -0.63 -22.60 -3.72
N ILE A 44 -0.79 -22.13 -4.96
CA ILE A 44 -0.55 -22.95 -6.16
C ILE A 44 0.90 -23.42 -6.22
N ILE A 45 1.86 -22.54 -5.93
CA ILE A 45 3.29 -22.89 -5.88
C ILE A 45 3.55 -23.95 -4.80
N MET A 46 2.95 -23.82 -3.61
CA MET A 46 3.10 -24.80 -2.53
C MET A 46 2.52 -26.16 -2.90
N ILE A 47 1.33 -26.21 -3.51
CA ILE A 47 0.74 -27.46 -4.00
C ILE A 47 1.65 -28.09 -5.07
N THR A 48 2.16 -27.27 -5.99
CA THR A 48 3.05 -27.74 -7.06
C THR A 48 4.36 -28.30 -6.51
N TYR A 49 4.91 -27.65 -5.47
CA TYR A 49 6.09 -28.13 -4.75
C TYR A 49 5.83 -29.50 -4.12
N VAL A 50 4.70 -29.70 -3.43
CA VAL A 50 4.34 -30.98 -2.81
C VAL A 50 4.18 -32.08 -3.87
N LEU A 51 3.56 -31.78 -5.01
CA LEU A 51 3.32 -32.75 -6.08
C LEU A 51 4.60 -33.16 -6.83
N LEU A 52 5.50 -32.21 -7.10
CA LEU A 52 6.72 -32.45 -7.87
C LEU A 52 7.93 -32.79 -7.00
N ASN A 53 7.85 -32.55 -5.69
CA ASN A 53 8.95 -32.64 -4.72
C ASN A 53 10.25 -31.96 -5.21
N ASN A 54 10.10 -30.85 -5.94
CA ASN A 54 11.20 -30.16 -6.59
C ASN A 54 11.46 -28.80 -5.91
N PRO A 55 12.62 -28.61 -5.24
CA PRO A 55 12.90 -27.37 -4.50
C PRO A 55 13.00 -26.13 -5.39
N TYR A 56 13.31 -26.28 -6.68
CA TYR A 56 13.38 -25.16 -7.62
C TYR A 56 12.03 -24.49 -7.85
N VAL A 57 10.91 -25.18 -7.58
CA VAL A 57 9.55 -24.62 -7.67
C VAL A 57 9.37 -23.44 -6.71
N LEU A 58 10.05 -23.45 -5.56
CA LEU A 58 9.99 -22.36 -4.58
C LEU A 58 10.60 -21.05 -5.11
N LEU A 59 11.49 -21.11 -6.11
CA LEU A 59 12.03 -19.91 -6.75
C LEU A 59 10.95 -19.09 -7.47
N LEU A 60 9.82 -19.70 -7.84
CA LEU A 60 8.67 -18.98 -8.42
C LEU A 60 8.09 -17.94 -7.45
N ILE A 61 8.24 -18.13 -6.13
CA ILE A 61 7.82 -17.14 -5.12
C ILE A 61 8.56 -15.82 -5.32
N LEU A 62 9.86 -15.87 -5.66
CA LEU A 62 10.65 -14.67 -5.93
C LEU A 62 10.09 -13.90 -7.12
N ILE A 63 9.65 -14.60 -8.17
CA ILE A 63 9.03 -13.97 -9.35
C ILE A 63 7.73 -13.27 -8.94
N VAL A 64 6.87 -13.92 -8.15
CA VAL A 64 5.62 -13.33 -7.65
C VAL A 64 5.91 -12.07 -6.81
N LEU A 65 6.90 -12.14 -5.91
CA LEU A 65 7.31 -11.01 -5.08
C LEU A 65 7.87 -9.85 -5.91
N CYS A 66 8.69 -10.13 -6.94
CA CYS A 66 9.21 -9.12 -7.86
C CYS A 66 8.06 -8.41 -8.61
N VAL A 67 7.10 -9.16 -9.15
CA VAL A 67 5.93 -8.60 -9.84
C VAL A 67 5.11 -7.73 -8.89
N TYR A 68 4.94 -8.17 -7.64
CA TYR A 68 4.25 -7.39 -6.61
C TYR A 68 4.97 -6.07 -6.29
N ALA A 69 6.29 -6.11 -6.08
CA ALA A 69 7.11 -4.94 -5.80
C ALA A 69 7.07 -3.91 -6.94
N VAL A 70 7.21 -4.37 -8.19
CA VAL A 70 7.11 -3.49 -9.38
C VAL A 70 5.74 -2.84 -9.45
N LYS A 71 4.67 -3.58 -9.19
CA LYS A 71 3.32 -3.00 -9.21
C LYS A 71 3.14 -1.96 -8.10
N LEU A 72 3.60 -2.24 -6.88
CA LEU A 72 3.56 -1.27 -5.79
C LEU A 72 4.28 0.02 -6.17
N TYR A 73 5.48 -0.10 -6.76
CA TYR A 73 6.25 1.04 -7.23
C TYR A 73 5.49 1.87 -8.27
N ILE A 74 4.85 1.21 -9.24
CA ILE A 74 4.02 1.88 -10.25
C ILE A 74 2.83 2.59 -9.59
N GLU A 75 2.13 1.94 -8.64
CA GLU A 75 0.97 2.54 -7.96
C GLU A 75 1.37 3.77 -7.12
N ILE A 76 2.53 3.75 -6.46
CA ILE A 76 3.06 4.89 -5.67
C ILE A 76 3.49 6.05 -6.58
N ASN A 77 4.10 5.75 -7.72
CA ASN A 77 4.63 6.76 -8.63
C ASN A 77 3.60 7.33 -9.59
N LYS A 78 2.42 6.71 -9.74
CA LYS A 78 1.36 7.26 -10.59
C LYS A 78 0.88 8.61 -10.04
N TYR A 79 1.09 9.67 -10.81
CA TYR A 79 0.90 11.07 -10.36
C TYR A 79 -0.56 11.54 -10.30
N ASN A 80 -1.53 10.74 -10.76
CA ASN A 80 -2.94 11.11 -10.73
C ASN A 80 -3.60 10.63 -9.43
N TYR A 81 -3.97 11.60 -8.58
CA TYR A 81 -4.86 11.37 -7.44
C TYR A 81 -6.31 11.59 -7.90
N ASP A 82 -7.20 10.70 -7.48
CA ASP A 82 -8.58 10.72 -7.94
C ASP A 82 -9.45 11.64 -7.06
N LYS A 83 -9.02 11.92 -5.81
CA LYS A 83 -9.79 12.70 -4.83
C LYS A 83 -8.90 13.60 -3.99
N TYR A 84 -9.47 14.73 -3.58
CA TYR A 84 -8.87 15.74 -2.71
C TYR A 84 -9.82 16.00 -1.54
N GLU A 85 -9.30 15.99 -0.32
CA GLU A 85 -10.07 16.24 0.90
C GLU A 85 -9.33 17.19 1.83
N LYS A 86 -10.11 17.96 2.59
CA LYS A 86 -9.57 18.82 3.63
C LYS A 86 -9.19 18.00 4.86
N ILE A 87 -8.03 18.31 5.41
CA ILE A 87 -7.54 17.73 6.66
C ILE A 87 -8.21 18.48 7.82
N ILE A 88 -8.97 17.76 8.63
CA ILE A 88 -9.61 18.28 9.86
C ILE A 88 -8.64 18.18 11.03
N GLY A 89 -7.87 17.08 11.09
CA GLY A 89 -6.95 16.85 12.20
C GLY A 89 -5.88 15.83 11.85
N ILE A 90 -4.74 15.93 12.52
CA ILE A 90 -3.65 14.97 12.42
C ILE A 90 -3.28 14.50 13.83
N GLU A 91 -3.47 13.22 14.12
CA GLU A 91 -2.96 12.60 15.35
C GLU A 91 -1.64 11.90 15.04
N VAL A 92 -0.56 12.30 15.71
CA VAL A 92 0.72 11.62 15.59
C VAL A 92 0.98 10.87 16.90
N ASN A 93 1.03 9.54 16.83
CA ASN A 93 1.38 8.71 17.97
C ASN A 93 2.53 7.77 17.61
N ASN A 94 3.72 8.01 18.17
CA ASN A 94 4.96 7.27 17.95
C ASN A 94 5.24 6.90 16.48
N LYS A 95 4.73 5.76 16.04
CA LYS A 95 4.94 5.16 14.71
C LYS A 95 3.76 5.34 13.76
N ILE A 96 2.65 5.93 14.20
CA ILE A 96 1.41 6.04 13.45
C ILE A 96 1.02 7.51 13.32
N ILE A 97 0.71 7.92 12.10
CA ILE A 97 0.11 9.21 11.77
C ILE A 97 -1.31 8.91 11.33
N LYS A 98 -2.31 9.43 12.04
CA LYS A 98 -3.70 9.40 11.59
C LYS A 98 -4.06 10.76 11.03
N ILE A 99 -4.59 10.78 9.82
CA ILE A 99 -5.11 11.98 9.15
C ILE A 99 -6.62 11.84 9.13
N ILE A 100 -7.31 12.73 9.82
CA ILE A 100 -8.76 12.79 9.91
C ILE A 100 -9.25 13.80 8.87
N THR A 101 -10.10 13.35 7.96
CA THR A 101 -10.81 14.17 6.98
C THR A 101 -12.32 14.15 7.26
N GLU A 102 -13.09 14.96 6.55
CA GLU A 102 -14.56 15.00 6.69
C GLU A 102 -15.24 13.65 6.41
N SER A 103 -14.66 12.84 5.52
CA SER A 103 -15.26 11.59 5.11
C SER A 103 -14.63 10.37 5.78
N ARG A 104 -13.33 10.42 6.11
CA ARG A 104 -12.49 9.25 6.39
C ARG A 104 -11.36 9.53 7.37
N THR A 105 -10.80 8.47 7.92
CA THR A 105 -9.55 8.53 8.68
C THR A 105 -8.50 7.66 7.99
N PHE A 106 -7.37 8.25 7.66
CA PHE A 106 -6.24 7.59 7.03
C PHE A 106 -5.16 7.29 8.07
N ILE A 107 -4.71 6.05 8.15
CA ILE A 107 -3.68 5.61 9.10
C ILE A 107 -2.40 5.29 8.33
N ILE A 108 -1.33 6.02 8.61
CA ILE A 108 -0.01 5.90 7.98
C ILE A 108 1.01 5.43 9.02
N HIS A 109 1.82 4.43 8.69
CA HIS A 109 2.92 4.00 9.55
C HIS A 109 4.24 4.71 9.18
N ARG A 110 4.76 5.53 10.10
CA ARG A 110 5.92 6.43 9.93
C ARG A 110 7.21 5.68 9.53
N LYS A 111 7.39 4.42 9.97
CA LYS A 111 8.61 3.64 9.69
C LYS A 111 8.71 3.05 8.28
N ILE A 112 7.64 2.99 7.50
CA ILE A 112 7.66 2.30 6.20
C ILE A 112 7.94 3.26 5.03
N PHE A 113 7.76 4.59 5.21
CA PHE A 113 7.68 5.50 4.06
C PHE A 113 8.54 6.77 4.09
N GLY A 114 9.57 6.87 4.95
CA GLY A 114 10.52 7.99 4.88
C GLY A 114 9.89 9.39 4.98
N LEU A 115 8.68 9.48 5.56
CA LEU A 115 8.03 10.75 5.87
C LEU A 115 8.66 11.30 7.15
N GLU A 116 9.75 12.03 6.94
CA GLU A 116 10.17 13.08 7.86
C GLU A 116 9.20 14.25 7.65
N ILE A 117 8.18 14.30 8.52
CA ILE A 117 7.48 15.54 8.85
C ILE A 117 8.33 16.22 9.91
#